data_AF-R9MFU4-F1
#
_entry.id   AF-R9MFU4-F1
#
_cell.length_a   1.000
_cell.length_b   1.000
_cell.length_c   1.000
_cell.angle_alpha   90.00
_cell.angle_beta   90.00
_cell.angle_gamma   90.00
#
_symmetry.space_group_name_H-M   'P 1'
#
loop_
_entity.id
_entity.type
_entity.pdbx_description
1 polymer ?
#
loop_
_entity_poly.entity_id
_entity_poly.type
_entity_poly.pdbx_seq_one_letter_code
_entity_poly.pdbx_strand_id
1 'polypeptide(L)'
;MADKKSPGLWIETGVDGKFCVVMSGAYGPEKHLPLITPAEDLVAAAEMDYTAYRREIQRLYEEHPLFAERLDVPESDLEDLTAEALLLPSTLREIDPLSFFVLGSLLDQALRMQDDGSPIFLLRAGQRLLQVLELPIRTQIRLRNIMEMTFDGTERATQQERFAKLHNAYPEIAAFCDPAHLDGYGDAPLQLCVGSVFQLRLIELLLYFRQEKQRIARCDYCWNYFIPRTQAATRYCDRIFDGQSCKKRGANLKRKKGPEQDDALKLFKQLRDRMYARMLRYQDAPENQRDRLIPMTVIQYDVWEKNARQARRDYMAGKIEAREFLRRIDTTHELTSYDTLKQELPPEESIWQKRVAADLDFDPERQYPSSLMLLDLSKPSDDPQWQYLTAEELIRKDQEGHQSLKDQYSK
;
A
#
# COMPACT_ATOMS: atom_id res chain seq x y z
N MET A 1 -42.10 -7.09 -18.25
CA MET A 1 -41.91 -6.23 -17.07
C MET A 1 -40.57 -6.65 -16.49
N ALA A 2 -39.54 -5.81 -16.57
CA ALA A 2 -38.26 -6.14 -15.95
C ALA A 2 -38.49 -6.19 -14.43
N ASP A 3 -38.11 -7.29 -13.79
CA ASP A 3 -38.25 -7.45 -12.34
C ASP A 3 -37.53 -6.28 -11.64
N LYS A 4 -38.28 -5.52 -10.85
CA LYS A 4 -37.75 -4.38 -10.10
C LYS A 4 -36.75 -4.90 -9.07
N LYS A 5 -35.49 -4.46 -9.14
CA LYS A 5 -34.46 -4.82 -8.16
C LYS A 5 -34.92 -4.47 -6.74
N SER A 6 -34.66 -5.37 -5.79
CA SER A 6 -34.89 -5.05 -4.38
C SER A 6 -34.00 -3.89 -3.93
N PRO A 7 -34.42 -3.11 -2.92
CA PRO A 7 -33.61 -2.01 -2.42
C PRO A 7 -32.25 -2.49 -1.93
N GLY A 8 -31.19 -1.80 -2.31
CA GLY A 8 -29.81 -2.17 -1.97
C GLY A 8 -28.80 -1.83 -3.05
N LEU A 9 -27.61 -2.41 -2.90
CA LEU A 9 -26.53 -2.33 -3.87
C LEU A 9 -26.58 -3.53 -4.80
N TRP A 10 -26.28 -3.28 -6.07
CA TRP A 10 -26.23 -4.31 -7.09
C TRP A 10 -25.00 -4.13 -7.97
N ILE A 11 -24.45 -5.24 -8.43
CA ILE A 11 -23.43 -5.25 -9.48
C ILE A 11 -24.08 -5.80 -10.75
N GLU A 12 -23.92 -5.07 -11.85
CA GLU A 12 -24.27 -5.52 -13.19
C GLU A 12 -22.99 -5.68 -14.00
N THR A 13 -22.67 -6.90 -14.41
CA THR A 13 -21.50 -7.11 -15.29
C THR A 13 -21.85 -6.69 -16.72
N GLY A 14 -20.92 -5.96 -17.35
CA GLY A 14 -21.06 -5.42 -18.68
C GLY A 14 -20.06 -6.04 -19.66
N VAL A 15 -20.02 -5.47 -20.86
CA VAL A 15 -19.10 -5.89 -21.93
C VAL A 15 -17.64 -5.53 -21.57
N ASP A 16 -16.68 -6.27 -22.10
CA ASP A 16 -15.23 -6.04 -21.98
C ASP A 16 -14.64 -6.17 -20.56
N GLY A 17 -15.34 -6.83 -19.63
CA GLY A 17 -14.87 -7.02 -18.25
C GLY A 17 -15.05 -5.79 -17.37
N LYS A 18 -15.94 -4.87 -17.78
CA LYS A 18 -16.41 -3.75 -16.96
C LYS A 18 -17.69 -4.15 -16.22
N PHE A 19 -18.00 -3.44 -15.16
CA PHE A 19 -19.26 -3.57 -14.43
C PHE A 19 -19.81 -2.19 -14.07
N CYS A 20 -21.09 -2.17 -13.72
CA CYS A 20 -21.80 -1.02 -13.17
C CYS A 20 -22.24 -1.36 -11.75
N VAL A 21 -22.04 -0.44 -10.81
CA VAL A 21 -22.70 -0.50 -9.50
C VAL A 21 -24.02 0.26 -9.60
N VAL A 22 -25.10 -0.39 -9.17
CA VAL A 22 -26.44 0.19 -9.16
C VAL A 22 -26.92 0.34 -7.73
N MET A 23 -27.30 1.56 -7.37
CA MET A 23 -27.98 1.87 -6.12
C MET A 23 -29.48 1.89 -6.38
N SER A 24 -30.20 0.91 -5.81
CA SER A 24 -31.66 0.81 -5.90
C SER A 24 -32.28 1.23 -4.57
N GLY A 25 -33.00 2.35 -4.55
CA GLY A 25 -33.75 2.80 -3.38
C GLY A 25 -35.13 2.14 -3.26
N ALA A 26 -35.75 2.21 -2.08
CA ALA A 26 -37.14 1.78 -1.91
C ALA A 26 -38.12 2.61 -2.76
N TYR A 27 -37.81 3.91 -2.88
CA TYR A 27 -38.58 4.89 -3.63
C TYR A 27 -37.62 5.72 -4.50
N GLY A 28 -37.98 5.94 -5.77
CA GLY A 28 -37.18 6.71 -6.73
C GLY A 28 -36.48 5.87 -7.81
N PRO A 29 -35.86 6.53 -8.80
CA PRO A 29 -35.14 5.86 -9.87
C PRO A 29 -33.84 5.23 -9.37
N GLU A 30 -33.44 4.12 -10.00
CA GLU A 30 -32.11 3.53 -9.80
C GLU A 30 -31.02 4.52 -10.20
N LYS A 31 -29.95 4.62 -9.41
CA LYS A 31 -28.76 5.38 -9.77
C LYS A 31 -27.66 4.42 -10.21
N HIS A 32 -27.23 4.58 -11.45
CA HIS A 32 -26.17 3.79 -12.08
C HIS A 32 -24.84 4.57 -11.99
N LEU A 33 -23.80 3.95 -11.46
CA LEU A 33 -22.45 4.51 -11.51
C LEU A 33 -21.81 4.27 -12.89
N PRO A 34 -20.78 5.05 -13.28
CA PRO A 34 -20.09 4.84 -14.54
C PRO A 34 -19.53 3.41 -14.67
N LEU A 35 -19.54 2.88 -15.89
CA LEU A 35 -18.91 1.59 -16.19
C LEU A 35 -17.40 1.66 -15.92
N ILE A 36 -16.93 0.77 -15.06
CA ILE A 36 -15.55 0.73 -14.57
C ILE A 36 -15.04 -0.71 -14.55
N THR A 37 -13.72 -0.91 -14.63
CA THR A 37 -13.17 -2.25 -14.43
C THR A 37 -12.97 -2.57 -12.95
N PRO A 38 -12.96 -3.85 -12.54
CA PRO A 38 -12.69 -4.23 -11.16
C PRO A 38 -11.37 -3.66 -10.63
N ALA A 39 -10.32 -3.66 -11.45
CA ALA A 39 -9.03 -3.12 -11.05
C ALA A 39 -9.08 -1.60 -10.79
N GLU A 40 -9.82 -0.85 -11.62
CA GLU A 40 -9.94 0.60 -11.51
C GLU A 40 -10.70 0.98 -10.23
N ASP A 41 -11.81 0.31 -9.93
CA ASP A 41 -12.61 0.65 -8.75
C ASP A 41 -11.93 0.21 -7.44
N LEU A 42 -11.27 -0.96 -7.41
CA LEU A 42 -10.49 -1.40 -6.25
C LEU A 42 -9.37 -0.41 -5.90
N VAL A 43 -8.62 0.08 -6.89
CA VAL A 43 -7.58 1.09 -6.68
C VAL A 43 -8.18 2.41 -6.20
N ALA A 44 -9.29 2.86 -6.78
CA ALA A 44 -9.96 4.09 -6.36
C ALA A 44 -10.49 3.99 -4.90
N ALA A 45 -11.15 2.89 -4.55
CA ALA A 45 -11.69 2.66 -3.21
C ALA A 45 -10.59 2.58 -2.14
N ALA A 46 -9.46 1.93 -2.46
CA ALA A 46 -8.31 1.86 -1.57
C ALA A 46 -7.66 3.23 -1.35
N GLU A 47 -7.78 4.18 -2.28
CA GLU A 47 -7.14 5.50 -2.20
C GLU A 47 -8.07 6.63 -1.74
N MET A 48 -9.32 6.32 -1.40
CA MET A 48 -10.27 7.32 -0.90
C MET A 48 -9.71 8.07 0.32
N ASP A 49 -9.89 9.40 0.36
CA ASP A 49 -9.45 10.21 1.49
C ASP A 49 -10.58 10.38 2.52
N TYR A 50 -10.52 9.59 3.60
CA TYR A 50 -11.43 9.71 4.74
C TYR A 50 -10.86 10.53 5.90
N THR A 51 -9.73 11.24 5.73
CA THR A 51 -9.02 11.88 6.85
C THR A 51 -9.92 12.83 7.64
N ALA A 52 -10.64 13.72 6.94
CA ALA A 52 -11.56 14.67 7.60
C ALA A 52 -12.76 13.95 8.24
N TYR A 53 -13.34 12.97 7.54
CA TYR A 53 -14.49 12.20 8.01
C TYR A 53 -14.15 11.37 9.25
N ARG A 54 -13.00 10.68 9.25
CA ARG A 54 -12.47 9.91 10.38
C ARG A 54 -12.22 10.80 11.60
N ARG A 55 -11.60 11.97 11.39
CA ARG A 55 -11.35 12.93 12.48
C ARG A 55 -12.65 13.35 13.16
N GLU A 56 -13.69 13.58 12.39
CA GLU A 56 -14.99 13.98 12.94
C GLU A 56 -15.66 12.86 13.73
N ILE A 57 -15.59 11.61 13.28
CA ILE A 57 -16.05 10.46 14.06
C ILE A 57 -15.25 10.32 15.37
N GLN A 58 -13.93 10.50 15.30
CA GLN A 58 -13.07 10.45 16.48
C GLN A 58 -13.41 11.56 17.47
N ARG A 59 -13.67 12.79 16.99
CA ARG A 59 -14.18 13.90 17.81
C ARG A 59 -15.47 13.51 18.52
N LEU A 60 -16.41 12.86 17.83
CA LEU A 60 -17.66 12.40 18.45
C LEU A 60 -17.42 11.33 19.53
N TYR A 61 -16.42 10.46 19.39
CA TYR A 61 -16.08 9.50 20.46
C TYR A 61 -15.42 10.18 21.66
N GLU A 62 -14.53 11.14 21.44
CA GLU A 62 -13.65 11.70 22.47
C GLU A 62 -14.28 12.89 23.20
N GLU A 63 -15.04 13.73 22.50
CA GLU A 63 -15.49 15.03 22.99
C GLU A 63 -17.01 15.09 23.23
N HIS A 64 -17.79 14.19 22.63
CA HIS A 64 -19.24 14.30 22.70
C HIS A 64 -19.78 14.03 24.12
N PRO A 65 -20.68 14.89 24.66
CA PRO A 65 -21.24 14.76 26.01
C PRO A 65 -21.73 13.36 26.36
N LEU A 66 -22.40 12.68 25.42
CA LEU A 66 -22.90 11.30 25.60
C LEU A 66 -21.84 10.34 26.16
N PHE A 67 -20.57 10.46 25.77
CA PHE A 67 -19.49 9.57 26.19
C PHE A 67 -18.65 10.12 27.35
N ALA A 68 -19.00 11.28 27.89
CA ALA A 68 -18.31 11.83 29.05
C ALA A 68 -18.56 10.97 30.29
N GLU A 69 -17.54 10.80 31.14
CA GLU A 69 -17.65 10.04 32.38
C GLU A 69 -18.63 10.71 33.36
N ARG A 70 -19.86 10.18 33.43
CA ARG A 70 -20.92 10.65 34.33
C ARG A 70 -21.81 9.49 34.78
N LEU A 71 -22.45 9.65 35.94
CA LEU A 71 -23.35 8.64 36.51
C LEU A 71 -24.68 8.56 35.75
N ASP A 72 -25.24 9.71 35.38
CA ASP A 72 -26.52 9.82 34.68
C ASP A 72 -26.30 10.40 33.29
N VAL A 73 -26.67 9.64 32.26
CA VAL A 73 -26.62 10.07 30.85
C VAL A 73 -28.01 10.56 30.46
N PRO A 74 -28.19 11.85 30.12
CA PRO A 74 -29.50 12.37 29.73
C PRO A 74 -29.84 11.94 28.29
N GLU A 75 -31.14 11.73 28.02
CA GLU A 75 -31.64 11.37 26.69
C GLU A 75 -31.31 12.44 25.64
N SER A 76 -31.26 13.72 26.03
CA SER A 76 -30.86 14.84 25.17
C SER A 76 -29.45 14.65 24.59
N ASP A 77 -28.52 14.03 25.31
CA ASP A 77 -27.17 13.77 24.79
C ASP A 77 -27.22 12.75 23.63
N LEU A 78 -28.19 11.82 23.61
CA LEU A 78 -28.37 10.89 22.49
C LEU A 78 -29.07 11.59 21.31
N GLU A 79 -30.03 12.47 21.58
CA GLU A 79 -30.70 13.28 20.56
C GLU A 79 -29.70 14.20 19.83
N ASP A 80 -28.84 14.88 20.58
CA ASP A 80 -27.78 15.74 20.06
C ASP A 80 -26.78 14.92 19.21
N LEU A 81 -26.30 13.78 19.73
CA LEU A 81 -25.42 12.90 18.96
C LEU A 81 -26.09 12.44 17.66
N THR A 82 -27.37 12.11 17.72
CA THR A 82 -28.14 11.67 16.56
C THR A 82 -28.20 12.75 15.48
N ALA A 83 -28.45 14.00 15.87
CA ALA A 83 -28.47 15.13 14.95
C ALA A 83 -27.11 15.32 14.25
N GLU A 84 -26.00 15.26 15.01
CA GLU A 84 -24.65 15.36 14.45
C GLU A 84 -24.32 14.17 13.54
N ALA A 85 -24.62 12.94 13.99
CA ALA A 85 -24.36 11.70 13.27
C ALA A 85 -25.10 11.62 11.92
N LEU A 86 -26.34 12.13 11.84
CA LEU A 86 -27.13 12.11 10.61
C LEU A 86 -26.63 13.11 9.54
N LEU A 87 -25.94 14.16 9.95
CA LEU A 87 -25.36 15.15 9.02
C LEU A 87 -24.05 14.67 8.42
N LEU A 88 -23.26 13.89 9.17
CA LEU A 88 -21.91 13.53 8.79
C LEU A 88 -21.77 12.79 7.44
N PRO A 89 -22.65 11.83 7.07
CA PRO A 89 -22.57 11.15 5.78
C PRO A 89 -22.62 12.08 4.57
N SER A 90 -23.19 13.29 4.70
CA SER A 90 -23.26 14.26 3.59
C SER A 90 -21.88 14.65 3.06
N THR A 91 -20.85 14.62 3.91
CA THR A 91 -19.45 14.86 3.54
C THR A 91 -18.89 13.81 2.58
N LEU A 92 -19.49 12.61 2.54
CA LEU A 92 -19.09 11.52 1.66
C LEU A 92 -19.75 11.58 0.28
N ARG A 93 -20.78 12.41 0.08
CA ARG A 93 -21.63 12.37 -1.13
C ARG A 93 -20.84 12.46 -2.44
N GLU A 94 -19.79 13.27 -2.45
CA GLU A 94 -18.96 13.50 -3.63
C GLU A 94 -17.80 12.51 -3.75
N ILE A 95 -17.19 12.13 -2.62
CA ILE A 95 -16.00 11.26 -2.61
C ILE A 95 -16.38 9.77 -2.64
N ASP A 96 -17.36 9.35 -1.84
CA ASP A 96 -17.88 7.98 -1.79
C ASP A 96 -19.42 7.97 -1.79
N PRO A 97 -20.04 8.09 -2.98
CA PRO A 97 -21.50 8.02 -3.10
C PRO A 97 -22.09 6.67 -2.69
N LEU A 98 -21.31 5.57 -2.72
CA LEU A 98 -21.78 4.25 -2.33
C LEU A 98 -21.96 4.17 -0.81
N SER A 99 -20.94 4.60 -0.06
CA SER A 99 -21.03 4.67 1.39
C SER A 99 -22.09 5.68 1.83
N PHE A 100 -22.19 6.84 1.21
CA PHE A 100 -23.27 7.80 1.49
C PHE A 100 -24.66 7.15 1.36
N PHE A 101 -24.88 6.40 0.28
CA PHE A 101 -26.14 5.70 0.05
C PHE A 101 -26.43 4.63 1.11
N VAL A 102 -25.46 3.76 1.41
CA VAL A 102 -25.64 2.65 2.36
C VAL A 102 -25.81 3.14 3.80
N LEU A 103 -25.05 4.17 4.20
CA LEU A 103 -25.12 4.74 5.54
C LEU A 103 -26.53 5.26 5.87
N GLY A 104 -27.25 5.82 4.90
CA GLY A 104 -28.62 6.30 5.14
C GLY A 104 -29.55 5.20 5.66
N SER A 105 -29.49 4.00 5.06
CA SER A 105 -30.29 2.85 5.51
C SER A 105 -29.80 2.28 6.84
N LEU A 106 -28.48 2.18 7.03
CA LEU A 106 -27.91 1.62 8.25
C LEU A 106 -28.10 2.52 9.48
N LEU A 107 -28.08 3.85 9.30
CA LEU A 107 -28.37 4.79 10.37
C LEU A 107 -29.85 4.73 10.76
N ASP A 108 -30.78 4.67 9.80
CA ASP A 108 -32.20 4.45 10.08
C ASP A 108 -32.44 3.12 10.83
N GLN A 109 -31.72 2.06 10.50
CA GLN A 109 -31.77 0.81 11.26
C GLN A 109 -31.20 0.95 12.68
N ALA A 110 -30.09 1.68 12.85
CA ALA A 110 -29.50 1.93 14.16
C ALA A 110 -30.43 2.76 15.06
N LEU A 111 -31.15 3.73 14.49
CA LEU A 111 -32.13 4.54 15.22
C LEU A 111 -33.38 3.76 15.68
N ARG A 112 -33.65 2.60 15.07
CA ARG A 112 -34.76 1.71 15.46
C ARG A 112 -34.34 0.70 16.54
N MET A 113 -33.15 0.84 17.11
CA MET A 113 -32.71 0.01 18.23
C MET A 113 -33.72 0.13 19.38
N GLN A 114 -34.22 -1.02 19.84
CA GLN A 114 -35.20 -1.05 20.93
C GLN A 114 -34.50 -0.84 22.27
N ASP A 115 -35.09 0.01 23.10
CA ASP A 115 -34.68 0.17 24.50
C ASP A 115 -34.90 -1.14 25.25
N ASP A 116 -33.82 -1.72 25.75
CA ASP A 116 -33.80 -2.96 26.53
C ASP A 116 -34.00 -2.71 28.03
N GLY A 117 -34.21 -1.44 28.43
CA GLY A 117 -34.32 -0.99 29.81
C GLY A 117 -32.99 -0.99 30.56
N SER A 118 -31.87 -1.22 29.88
CA SER A 118 -30.55 -1.22 30.52
C SER A 118 -30.09 0.22 30.82
N PRO A 119 -29.40 0.45 31.96
CA PRO A 119 -28.84 1.78 32.27
C PRO A 119 -27.82 2.30 31.25
N ILE A 120 -27.31 1.41 30.38
CA ILE A 120 -26.31 1.73 29.36
C ILE A 120 -26.90 1.78 27.95
N PHE A 121 -28.23 1.72 27.80
CA PHE A 121 -28.91 1.74 26.52
C PHE A 121 -28.50 2.96 25.68
N LEU A 122 -28.54 4.16 26.27
CA LEU A 122 -28.19 5.41 25.55
C LEU A 122 -26.76 5.38 25.01
N LEU A 123 -25.81 4.89 25.82
CA LEU A 123 -24.42 4.71 25.41
C LEU A 123 -24.28 3.70 24.28
N ARG A 124 -24.99 2.56 24.36
CA ARG A 124 -24.99 1.53 23.31
C ARG A 124 -25.61 2.05 22.02
N ALA A 125 -26.71 2.79 22.09
CA ALA A 125 -27.37 3.38 20.94
C ALA A 125 -26.45 4.40 20.24
N GLY A 126 -25.83 5.31 21.00
CA GLY A 126 -24.85 6.24 20.47
C GLY A 126 -23.62 5.56 19.89
N GLN A 127 -23.07 4.56 20.59
CA GLN A 127 -21.96 3.77 20.09
C GLN A 127 -22.33 3.04 18.79
N ARG A 128 -23.57 2.55 18.66
CA ARG A 128 -24.05 1.90 17.45
C ARG A 128 -24.12 2.87 16.27
N LEU A 129 -24.56 4.10 16.47
CA LEU A 129 -24.54 5.14 15.44
C LEU A 129 -23.12 5.41 14.94
N LEU A 130 -22.17 5.61 15.85
CA LEU A 130 -20.77 5.84 15.48
C LEU A 130 -20.14 4.62 14.79
N GLN A 131 -20.44 3.40 15.23
CA GLN A 131 -19.99 2.17 14.55
C GLN A 131 -20.52 2.06 13.11
N VAL A 132 -21.77 2.50 12.85
CA VAL A 132 -22.30 2.57 11.49
C VAL A 132 -21.52 3.60 10.67
N LEU A 133 -21.26 4.79 11.22
CA LEU A 133 -20.48 5.83 10.54
C LEU A 133 -19.06 5.39 10.21
N GLU A 134 -18.44 4.52 11.02
CA GLU A 134 -17.12 3.95 10.76
C GLU A 134 -17.06 2.94 9.60
N LEU A 135 -18.20 2.43 9.14
CA LEU A 135 -18.26 1.35 8.14
C LEU A 135 -17.43 1.62 6.86
N PRO A 136 -17.44 2.83 6.26
CA PRO A 136 -16.63 3.13 5.07
C PRO A 136 -15.13 3.04 5.36
N ILE A 137 -14.72 3.54 6.53
CA ILE A 137 -13.34 3.53 6.99
C ILE A 137 -12.87 2.10 7.21
N ARG A 138 -13.65 1.29 7.95
CA ARG A 138 -13.37 -0.13 8.17
C ARG A 138 -13.31 -0.91 6.87
N THR A 139 -14.24 -0.65 5.94
CA THR A 139 -14.23 -1.27 4.61
C THR A 139 -12.94 -0.94 3.85
N GLN A 140 -12.48 0.31 3.89
CA GLN A 140 -11.23 0.69 3.27
C GLN A 140 -10.01 0.05 3.95
N ILE A 141 -9.96 -0.01 5.28
CA ILE A 141 -8.88 -0.68 6.03
C ILE A 141 -8.76 -2.14 5.57
N ARG A 142 -9.88 -2.88 5.60
CA ARG A 142 -9.90 -4.29 5.18
C ARG A 142 -9.46 -4.45 3.73
N LEU A 143 -9.94 -3.59 2.83
CA LEU A 143 -9.52 -3.60 1.43
C LEU A 143 -8.01 -3.35 1.30
N ARG A 144 -7.46 -2.34 1.99
CA ARG A 144 -6.02 -2.04 1.98
C ARG A 144 -5.21 -3.21 2.51
N ASN A 145 -5.65 -3.87 3.58
CA ASN A 145 -5.00 -5.04 4.16
C ASN A 145 -5.02 -6.24 3.19
N ILE A 146 -6.15 -6.49 2.52
CA ILE A 146 -6.23 -7.48 1.45
C ILE A 146 -5.25 -7.14 0.32
N MET A 147 -5.22 -5.89 -0.14
CA MET A 147 -4.34 -5.44 -1.21
C MET A 147 -2.86 -5.46 -0.83
N GLU A 148 -2.53 -5.21 0.43
CA GLU A 148 -1.18 -5.34 1.00
C GLU A 148 -0.68 -6.76 0.82
N MET A 149 -1.45 -7.75 1.27
CA MET A 149 -1.03 -9.15 1.19
C MET A 149 -1.06 -9.72 -0.23
N THR A 150 -1.97 -9.22 -1.07
CA THR A 150 -2.21 -9.78 -2.42
C THR A 150 -1.31 -9.14 -3.49
N PHE A 151 -1.18 -7.81 -3.47
CA PHE A 151 -0.61 -7.04 -4.58
C PHE A 151 0.78 -6.48 -4.30
N ASP A 152 1.22 -6.49 -3.04
CA ASP A 152 2.56 -6.04 -2.71
C ASP A 152 3.63 -7.04 -3.21
N GLY A 153 4.66 -6.50 -3.87
CA GLY A 153 5.75 -7.28 -4.44
C GLY A 153 5.37 -8.21 -5.61
N THR A 154 4.11 -8.23 -6.05
CA THR A 154 3.59 -9.20 -7.05
C THR A 154 3.49 -8.64 -8.47
N GLU A 155 4.27 -7.61 -8.83
CA GLU A 155 4.20 -6.99 -10.16
C GLU A 155 4.47 -7.97 -11.32
N ARG A 156 5.24 -9.03 -11.07
CA ARG A 156 5.52 -10.08 -12.06
C ARG A 156 4.68 -11.33 -11.88
N ALA A 157 3.85 -11.38 -10.84
CA ALA A 157 3.07 -12.55 -10.53
C ALA A 157 1.83 -12.65 -11.44
N THR A 158 1.50 -13.88 -11.81
CA THR A 158 0.24 -14.24 -12.45
C THR A 158 -0.96 -13.98 -11.52
N GLN A 159 -2.17 -14.00 -12.09
CA GLN A 159 -3.38 -13.87 -11.28
C GLN A 159 -3.56 -15.04 -10.31
N GLN A 160 -3.16 -16.25 -10.71
CA GLN A 160 -3.16 -17.42 -9.84
C GLN A 160 -2.20 -17.27 -8.66
N GLU A 161 -0.99 -16.76 -8.88
CA GLU A 161 -0.03 -16.51 -7.80
C GLU A 161 -0.52 -15.41 -6.83
N ARG A 162 -1.18 -14.37 -7.34
CA ARG A 162 -1.83 -13.34 -6.51
C ARG A 162 -2.97 -13.92 -5.68
N PHE A 163 -3.80 -14.75 -6.30
CA PHE A 163 -4.88 -15.44 -5.59
C PHE A 163 -4.34 -16.39 -4.52
N ALA A 164 -3.25 -17.11 -4.79
CA ALA A 164 -2.58 -17.96 -3.81
C ALA A 164 -2.06 -17.15 -2.61
N LYS A 165 -1.51 -15.94 -2.83
CA LYS A 165 -1.16 -15.04 -1.72
C LYS A 165 -2.37 -14.64 -0.88
N LEU A 166 -3.48 -14.26 -1.53
CA LEU A 166 -4.72 -13.96 -0.83
C LEU A 166 -5.20 -15.16 -0.01
N HIS A 167 -5.18 -16.35 -0.59
CA HIS A 167 -5.57 -17.59 0.08
C HIS A 167 -4.69 -17.90 1.29
N ASN A 168 -3.38 -17.67 1.20
CA ASN A 168 -2.47 -17.92 2.32
C ASN A 168 -2.68 -16.93 3.48
N ALA A 169 -2.96 -15.66 3.17
CA ALA A 169 -3.17 -14.63 4.20
C ALA A 169 -4.59 -14.67 4.80
N TYR A 170 -5.61 -14.81 3.95
CA TYR A 170 -7.02 -14.73 4.33
C TYR A 170 -7.86 -15.84 3.64
N PRO A 171 -7.81 -17.09 4.13
CA PRO A 171 -8.48 -18.22 3.48
C PRO A 171 -9.99 -18.04 3.27
N GLU A 172 -10.70 -17.48 4.25
CA GLU A 172 -12.15 -17.25 4.16
C GLU A 172 -12.51 -16.19 3.09
N ILE A 173 -11.69 -15.15 2.98
CA ILE A 173 -11.84 -14.11 1.97
C ILE A 173 -11.53 -14.68 0.58
N ALA A 174 -10.47 -15.49 0.46
CA ALA A 174 -10.09 -16.13 -0.78
C ALA A 174 -11.16 -17.11 -1.27
N ALA A 175 -11.76 -17.88 -0.35
CA ALA A 175 -12.86 -18.77 -0.67
C ALA A 175 -14.01 -17.99 -1.31
N PHE A 176 -14.43 -16.86 -0.74
CA PHE A 176 -15.44 -16.01 -1.36
C PHE A 176 -15.02 -15.49 -2.75
N CYS A 177 -13.77 -15.07 -2.88
CA CYS A 177 -13.23 -14.45 -4.09
C CYS A 177 -12.80 -15.45 -5.19
N ASP A 178 -13.08 -16.75 -5.02
CA ASP A 178 -12.67 -17.77 -5.98
C ASP A 178 -13.37 -17.56 -7.34
N PRO A 179 -12.60 -17.34 -8.44
CA PRO A 179 -13.19 -17.15 -9.76
C PRO A 179 -13.99 -18.36 -10.27
N ALA A 180 -13.76 -19.56 -9.72
CA ALA A 180 -14.50 -20.78 -10.07
C ALA A 180 -16.01 -20.66 -9.80
N HIS A 181 -16.41 -19.79 -8.87
CA HIS A 181 -17.83 -19.48 -8.61
C HIS A 181 -18.57 -18.93 -9.83
N LEU A 182 -17.84 -18.41 -10.83
CA LEU A 182 -18.40 -17.83 -12.04
C LEU A 182 -18.27 -18.72 -13.29
N ASP A 183 -17.70 -19.92 -13.17
CA ASP A 183 -17.45 -20.80 -14.33
C ASP A 183 -18.73 -21.23 -15.04
N GLY A 184 -19.81 -21.44 -14.31
CA GLY A 184 -21.13 -21.79 -14.87
C GLY A 184 -21.83 -20.67 -15.64
N TYR A 185 -21.35 -19.42 -15.55
CA TYR A 185 -22.01 -18.25 -16.13
C TYR A 185 -21.38 -17.76 -17.45
N GLY A 186 -20.22 -18.29 -17.86
CA GLY A 186 -19.55 -17.88 -19.09
C GLY A 186 -19.33 -16.35 -19.17
N ASP A 187 -19.65 -15.75 -20.32
CA ASP A 187 -19.64 -14.29 -20.56
C ASP A 187 -21.04 -13.65 -20.40
N ALA A 188 -21.99 -14.37 -19.80
CA ALA A 188 -23.34 -13.83 -19.62
C ALA A 188 -23.34 -12.66 -18.63
N PRO A 189 -24.10 -11.58 -18.89
CA PRO A 189 -24.30 -10.52 -17.92
C PRO A 189 -24.90 -11.06 -16.63
N LEU A 190 -24.28 -10.72 -15.51
CA LEU A 190 -24.68 -11.08 -14.16
C LEU A 190 -25.30 -9.87 -13.48
N GLN A 191 -26.36 -10.12 -12.72
CA GLN A 191 -26.91 -9.17 -11.77
C GLN A 191 -26.80 -9.78 -10.38
N LEU A 192 -25.93 -9.20 -9.55
CA LEU A 192 -25.65 -9.70 -8.20
C LEU A 192 -26.14 -8.69 -7.18
N CYS A 193 -26.99 -9.13 -6.26
CA CYS A 193 -27.37 -8.33 -5.09
C CYS A 193 -26.23 -8.32 -4.08
N VAL A 194 -25.97 -7.17 -3.47
CA VAL A 194 -24.84 -6.94 -2.59
C VAL A 194 -25.33 -6.46 -1.22
N GLY A 195 -24.95 -7.21 -0.18
CA GLY A 195 -25.38 -6.98 1.20
C GLY A 195 -24.58 -5.92 1.96
N SER A 196 -23.39 -5.54 1.49
CA SER A 196 -22.60 -4.46 2.10
C SER A 196 -21.56 -3.89 1.14
N VAL A 197 -21.04 -2.68 1.42
CA VAL A 197 -19.93 -2.10 0.66
C VAL A 197 -18.68 -2.99 0.75
N PHE A 198 -18.46 -3.70 1.86
CA PHE A 198 -17.33 -4.65 1.93
C PHE A 198 -17.54 -5.87 1.02
N GLN A 199 -18.74 -6.46 1.00
CA GLN A 199 -19.06 -7.55 0.07
C GLN A 199 -18.93 -7.10 -1.39
N LEU A 200 -19.28 -5.85 -1.70
CA LEU A 200 -19.05 -5.24 -3.02
C LEU A 200 -17.57 -5.33 -3.40
N ARG A 201 -16.65 -4.95 -2.50
CA ARG A 201 -15.19 -5.07 -2.72
C ARG A 201 -14.73 -6.51 -2.92
N LEU A 202 -15.36 -7.48 -2.24
CA LEU A 202 -15.03 -8.89 -2.44
C LEU A 202 -15.52 -9.41 -3.80
N ILE A 203 -16.68 -8.99 -4.27
CA ILE A 203 -17.17 -9.33 -5.61
C ILE A 203 -16.26 -8.70 -6.68
N GLU A 204 -15.80 -7.46 -6.46
CA GLU A 204 -14.81 -6.83 -7.34
C GLU A 204 -13.49 -7.61 -7.38
N LEU A 205 -12.99 -8.09 -6.24
CA LEU A 205 -11.82 -8.96 -6.19
C LEU A 205 -12.05 -10.26 -6.97
N LEU A 206 -13.22 -10.88 -6.80
CA LEU A 206 -13.61 -12.06 -7.57
C LEU A 206 -13.57 -11.78 -9.08
N LEU A 207 -14.21 -10.71 -9.54
CA LEU A 207 -14.19 -10.28 -10.95
C LEU A 207 -12.77 -9.93 -11.42
N TYR A 208 -11.94 -9.36 -10.55
CA TYR A 208 -10.53 -9.06 -10.82
C TYR A 208 -9.71 -10.34 -11.03
N PHE A 209 -9.91 -11.40 -10.24
CA PHE A 209 -9.18 -12.66 -10.39
C PHE A 209 -9.62 -13.47 -11.61
N ARG A 210 -10.87 -13.30 -12.07
CA ARG A 210 -11.37 -13.93 -13.31
C ARG A 210 -10.71 -13.40 -14.58
N GLN A 211 -10.22 -12.16 -14.56
CA GLN A 211 -9.64 -11.52 -15.74
C GLN A 211 -8.10 -11.53 -15.73
N GLU A 212 -7.48 -11.55 -16.93
CA GLU A 212 -6.02 -11.49 -17.11
C GLU A 212 -5.53 -10.20 -17.82
N LYS A 213 -6.43 -9.27 -18.13
CA LYS A 213 -6.16 -8.07 -18.94
C LYS A 213 -5.46 -6.97 -18.16
N GLN A 214 -5.89 -6.74 -16.93
CA GLN A 214 -5.38 -5.71 -16.03
C GLN A 214 -4.73 -6.35 -14.80
N ARG A 215 -3.71 -5.67 -14.29
CA ARG A 215 -3.06 -6.04 -13.04
C ARG A 215 -2.95 -4.83 -12.14
N ILE A 216 -3.04 -5.06 -10.84
CA ILE A 216 -2.80 -4.03 -9.83
C ILE A 216 -1.33 -4.13 -9.38
N ALA A 217 -0.65 -3.00 -9.37
CA ALA A 217 0.75 -2.89 -8.97
C ALA A 217 0.87 -1.92 -7.80
N ARG A 218 1.83 -2.16 -6.90
CA ARG A 218 2.22 -1.17 -5.89
C ARG A 218 3.42 -0.37 -6.36
N CYS A 219 3.37 0.95 -6.17
CA CYS A 219 4.48 1.81 -6.57
C CYS A 219 5.61 1.79 -5.54
N ASP A 220 6.82 1.38 -5.95
CA ASP A 220 8.03 1.40 -5.11
C ASP A 220 8.34 2.80 -4.53
N TYR A 221 7.91 3.89 -5.19
CA TYR A 221 8.19 5.26 -4.75
C TYR A 221 7.13 5.80 -3.78
N CYS A 222 5.87 5.88 -4.20
CA CYS A 222 4.81 6.51 -3.40
C CYS A 222 3.95 5.53 -2.60
N TRP A 223 4.23 4.22 -2.69
CA TRP A 223 3.50 3.14 -1.99
C TRP A 223 2.03 2.93 -2.38
N ASN A 224 1.46 3.84 -3.16
CA ASN A 224 0.10 3.71 -3.66
C ASN A 224 -0.04 2.67 -4.78
N TYR A 225 -1.24 2.16 -4.95
CA TYR A 225 -1.57 1.21 -6.01
C TYR A 225 -1.79 1.93 -7.35
N PHE A 226 -1.62 1.19 -8.45
CA PHE A 226 -1.88 1.66 -9.80
C PHE A 226 -2.06 0.49 -10.77
N ILE A 227 -2.64 0.77 -11.95
CA ILE A 227 -2.77 -0.19 -13.03
C ILE A 227 -1.70 0.11 -14.09
N PRO A 228 -0.74 -0.80 -14.34
CA PRO A 228 0.23 -0.61 -15.42
C PRO A 228 -0.43 -0.57 -16.79
N ARG A 229 0.03 0.34 -17.67
CA ARG A 229 -0.51 0.53 -19.02
C ARG A 229 -0.06 -0.51 -20.04
N THR A 230 1.03 -1.22 -19.75
CA THR A 230 1.65 -2.19 -20.66
C THR A 230 1.84 -3.52 -19.93
N GLN A 231 2.01 -4.62 -20.65
CA GLN A 231 2.32 -5.92 -20.05
C GLN A 231 3.73 -5.98 -19.42
N ALA A 232 4.61 -5.03 -19.76
CA ALA A 232 5.95 -4.97 -19.18
C ALA A 232 5.88 -4.58 -17.70
N ALA A 233 6.64 -5.31 -16.88
CA ALA A 233 6.74 -5.06 -15.44
C ALA A 233 7.10 -3.59 -15.17
N THR A 234 6.21 -2.91 -14.43
CA THR A 234 6.30 -1.49 -14.13
C THR A 234 6.33 -1.30 -12.61
N ARG A 235 7.40 -0.69 -12.10
CA ARG A 235 7.60 -0.48 -10.64
C ARG A 235 7.08 0.86 -10.12
N TYR A 236 6.75 1.79 -11.01
CA TYR A 236 6.42 3.16 -10.64
C TYR A 236 5.19 3.66 -11.40
N CYS A 237 4.28 4.31 -10.68
CA CYS A 237 3.13 4.97 -11.28
C CYS A 237 3.54 6.30 -11.96
N ASP A 238 2.56 6.97 -12.57
CA ASP A 238 2.75 8.24 -13.28
C ASP A 238 2.37 9.48 -12.43
N ARG A 239 2.02 9.31 -11.14
CA ARG A 239 1.70 10.43 -10.24
C ARG A 239 2.87 11.40 -10.13
N ILE A 240 2.57 12.68 -10.00
CA ILE A 240 3.54 13.78 -9.94
C ILE A 240 3.59 14.33 -8.51
N PHE A 241 4.82 14.40 -7.95
CA PHE A 241 5.12 15.02 -6.67
C PHE A 241 6.22 16.07 -6.87
N ASP A 242 5.99 17.29 -6.39
CA ASP A 242 6.81 18.50 -6.60
C ASP A 242 7.44 18.57 -8.00
N GLY A 243 6.56 18.58 -9.02
CA GLY A 243 6.92 18.75 -10.42
C GLY A 243 7.62 17.56 -11.09
N GLN A 244 7.78 16.41 -10.43
CA GLN A 244 8.38 15.22 -11.03
C GLN A 244 7.54 13.96 -10.80
N SER A 245 7.49 13.07 -11.79
CA SER A 245 6.76 11.81 -11.67
C SER A 245 7.48 10.78 -10.79
N CYS A 246 6.70 9.86 -10.19
CA CYS A 246 7.23 8.71 -9.46
C CYS A 246 8.22 7.90 -10.30
N LYS A 247 7.97 7.73 -11.61
CA LYS A 247 8.92 7.08 -12.54
C LYS A 247 10.28 7.76 -12.57
N LYS A 248 10.33 9.09 -12.62
CA LYS A 248 11.59 9.85 -12.66
C LYS A 248 12.30 9.82 -11.30
N ARG A 249 11.58 10.16 -10.23
CA ARG A 249 12.15 10.23 -8.86
C ARG A 249 12.54 8.85 -8.33
N GLY A 250 11.61 7.89 -8.40
CA GLY A 250 11.81 6.52 -7.94
C GLY A 250 12.98 5.84 -8.63
N ALA A 251 13.11 5.99 -9.96
CA ALA A 251 14.26 5.44 -10.69
C ALA A 251 15.59 6.06 -10.25
N ASN A 252 15.62 7.37 -9.97
CA ASN A 252 16.83 8.04 -9.49
C ASN A 252 17.21 7.59 -8.07
N LEU A 253 16.24 7.49 -7.16
CA LEU A 253 16.48 7.01 -5.79
C LEU A 253 16.92 5.54 -5.79
N LYS A 254 16.29 4.67 -6.58
CA LYS A 254 16.69 3.26 -6.67
C LYS A 254 18.12 3.08 -7.21
N ARG A 255 18.58 3.96 -8.10
CA ARG A 255 19.98 4.01 -8.55
C ARG A 255 20.96 4.42 -7.44
N LYS A 256 20.53 5.25 -6.49
CA LYS A 256 21.32 5.63 -5.30
C LYS A 256 21.34 4.51 -4.25
N LYS A 257 20.19 3.87 -4.04
CA LYS A 257 19.99 2.79 -3.07
C LYS A 257 20.87 1.57 -3.31
N GLY A 258 21.06 1.15 -4.57
CA GLY A 258 21.88 -0.03 -4.90
C GLY A 258 23.30 0.03 -4.30
N PRO A 259 24.10 1.07 -4.59
CA PRO A 259 25.39 1.30 -3.94
C PRO A 259 25.35 1.59 -2.43
N GLU A 260 24.18 1.86 -1.84
CA GLU A 260 24.03 2.07 -0.39
C GLU A 260 23.80 0.75 0.36
N GLN A 261 23.19 -0.24 -0.29
CA GLN A 261 22.85 -1.56 0.31
C GLN A 261 23.82 -2.68 -0.05
N ASP A 262 24.73 -2.43 -1.00
CA ASP A 262 25.67 -3.41 -1.54
C ASP A 262 27.07 -2.80 -1.60
N ASP A 263 27.94 -3.28 -0.72
CA ASP A 263 29.32 -2.80 -0.61
C ASP A 263 30.11 -3.00 -1.92
N ALA A 264 29.83 -4.05 -2.68
CA ALA A 264 30.50 -4.29 -3.95
C ALA A 264 30.08 -3.26 -5.01
N LEU A 265 28.79 -2.89 -5.05
CA LEU A 265 28.32 -1.82 -5.93
C LEU A 265 28.82 -0.43 -5.50
N LYS A 266 29.01 -0.22 -4.18
CA LYS A 266 29.64 0.99 -3.63
C LYS A 266 31.09 1.13 -4.07
N LEU A 267 31.88 0.06 -3.88
CA LEU A 267 33.27 0.00 -4.30
C LEU A 267 33.41 0.13 -5.82
N PHE A 268 32.52 -0.49 -6.60
CA PHE A 268 32.48 -0.30 -8.05
C PHE A 268 32.29 1.19 -8.43
N LYS A 269 31.36 1.90 -7.79
CA LYS A 269 31.16 3.33 -8.06
C LYS A 269 32.43 4.12 -7.76
N GLN A 270 33.06 3.87 -6.61
CA GLN A 270 34.32 4.53 -6.24
C GLN A 270 35.44 4.25 -7.25
N LEU A 271 35.64 2.98 -7.64
CA LEU A 271 36.64 2.60 -8.64
C LEU A 271 36.39 3.27 -9.99
N ARG A 272 35.14 3.31 -10.44
CA ARG A 272 34.76 3.99 -11.68
C ARG A 272 35.05 5.49 -11.64
N ASP A 273 34.72 6.15 -10.54
CA ASP A 273 34.95 7.59 -10.39
C ASP A 273 36.47 7.88 -10.33
N ARG A 274 37.28 7.02 -9.68
CA ARG A 274 38.76 7.11 -9.70
C ARG A 274 39.35 6.87 -11.09
N MET A 275 38.87 5.86 -11.81
CA MET A 275 39.33 5.52 -13.17
C MET A 275 39.01 6.65 -14.15
N TYR A 276 37.84 7.27 -14.01
CA TYR A 276 37.45 8.44 -14.80
C TYR A 276 38.35 9.65 -14.48
N ALA A 277 38.58 9.96 -13.20
CA ALA A 277 39.49 11.02 -12.78
C ALA A 277 40.95 10.77 -13.21
N ARG A 278 41.39 9.51 -13.30
CA ARG A 278 42.71 9.13 -13.84
C ARG A 278 42.80 9.40 -15.33
N MET A 279 41.78 9.00 -16.09
CA MET A 279 41.68 9.27 -17.53
C MET A 279 41.75 10.77 -17.83
N LEU A 280 40.93 11.57 -17.13
CA LEU A 280 40.94 13.03 -17.24
C LEU A 280 42.32 13.62 -16.95
N ARG A 281 42.93 13.25 -15.81
CA ARG A 281 44.28 13.73 -15.44
C ARG A 281 45.33 13.36 -16.48
N TYR A 282 45.26 12.18 -17.07
CA TYR A 282 46.23 11.74 -18.09
C TYR A 282 46.02 12.46 -19.43
N GLN A 283 44.76 12.70 -19.81
CA GLN A 283 44.39 13.43 -21.02
C GLN A 283 44.81 14.90 -20.95
N ASP A 284 44.51 15.56 -19.82
CA ASP A 284 44.76 16.99 -19.60
C ASP A 284 46.23 17.30 -19.27
N ALA A 285 47.02 16.29 -18.92
CA ALA A 285 48.44 16.48 -18.59
C ALA A 285 49.27 16.81 -19.84
N PRO A 286 50.15 17.83 -19.75
CA PRO A 286 51.18 18.10 -20.74
C PRO A 286 52.10 16.88 -20.96
N GLU A 287 52.62 16.69 -22.19
CA GLU A 287 53.40 15.49 -22.54
C GLU A 287 54.59 15.25 -21.60
N ASN A 288 55.30 16.31 -21.19
CA ASN A 288 56.43 16.23 -20.26
C ASN A 288 56.05 15.87 -18.82
N GLN A 289 54.76 15.81 -18.48
CA GLN A 289 54.24 15.44 -17.16
C GLN A 289 53.56 14.06 -17.16
N ARG A 290 53.29 13.48 -18.34
CA ARG A 290 52.60 12.18 -18.47
C ARG A 290 53.42 11.01 -17.92
N ASP A 291 54.74 11.08 -17.98
CA ASP A 291 55.64 10.06 -17.46
C ASP A 291 55.54 9.86 -15.93
N ARG A 292 54.96 10.83 -15.22
CA ARG A 292 54.74 10.79 -13.76
C ARG A 292 53.34 10.31 -13.38
N LEU A 293 52.48 10.02 -14.36
CA LEU A 293 51.10 9.59 -14.15
C LEU A 293 50.93 8.11 -14.48
N ILE A 294 49.97 7.47 -13.81
CA ILE A 294 49.53 6.12 -14.20
C ILE A 294 48.83 6.24 -15.57
N PRO A 295 49.31 5.55 -16.62
CA PRO A 295 48.73 5.65 -17.95
C PRO A 295 47.25 5.23 -17.96
N MET A 296 46.40 6.13 -18.47
CA MET A 296 44.97 5.86 -18.67
C MET A 296 44.47 6.68 -19.85
N THR A 297 44.71 6.17 -21.05
CA THR A 297 44.19 6.76 -22.28
C THR A 297 42.67 6.60 -22.35
N VAL A 298 42.02 7.42 -23.18
CA VAL A 298 40.58 7.29 -23.47
C VAL A 298 40.24 5.88 -23.94
N ILE A 299 41.09 5.27 -24.79
CA ILE A 299 40.88 3.90 -25.31
C ILE A 299 40.97 2.87 -24.18
N GLN A 300 41.96 2.98 -23.28
CA GLN A 300 42.10 2.08 -22.13
C GLN A 300 40.91 2.22 -21.16
N TYR A 301 40.45 3.44 -20.92
CA TYR A 301 39.25 3.69 -20.11
C TYR A 301 38.00 3.08 -20.76
N ASP A 302 37.81 3.22 -22.07
CA ASP A 302 36.67 2.66 -22.80
C ASP A 302 36.62 1.13 -22.72
N VAL A 303 37.78 0.48 -22.87
CA VAL A 303 37.91 -0.98 -22.72
C VAL A 303 37.56 -1.41 -21.30
N TRP A 304 38.13 -0.72 -20.30
CA TRP A 304 37.84 -0.98 -18.90
C TRP A 304 36.35 -0.76 -18.58
N GLU A 305 35.74 0.32 -19.04
CA GLU A 305 34.34 0.66 -18.79
C GLU A 305 33.38 -0.39 -19.39
N LYS A 306 33.68 -0.87 -20.61
CA LYS A 306 32.91 -1.96 -21.25
C LYS A 306 32.97 -3.25 -20.42
N ASN A 307 34.16 -3.65 -19.98
CA ASN A 307 34.33 -4.81 -19.11
C ASN A 307 33.59 -4.61 -17.76
N ALA A 308 33.71 -3.43 -17.16
CA ALA A 308 33.08 -3.15 -15.87
C ALA A 308 31.54 -3.13 -15.96
N ARG A 309 30.98 -2.61 -17.06
CA ARG A 309 29.54 -2.71 -17.35
C ARG A 309 29.09 -4.16 -17.53
N GLN A 310 29.90 -5.00 -18.17
CA GLN A 310 29.60 -6.43 -18.32
C GLN A 310 29.66 -7.16 -16.98
N ALA A 311 30.75 -7.00 -16.22
CA ALA A 311 30.91 -7.60 -14.90
C ALA A 311 29.78 -7.18 -13.94
N ARG A 312 29.36 -5.91 -13.98
CA ARG A 312 28.19 -5.45 -13.21
C ARG A 312 26.89 -6.15 -13.64
N ARG A 313 26.67 -6.36 -14.94
CA ARG A 313 25.48 -7.09 -15.43
C ARG A 313 25.48 -8.53 -14.94
N ASP A 314 26.63 -9.20 -15.00
CA ASP A 314 26.77 -10.59 -14.55
C ASP A 314 26.59 -10.72 -13.03
N TYR A 315 27.13 -9.77 -12.25
CA TYR A 315 26.93 -9.69 -10.81
C TYR A 315 25.46 -9.47 -10.43
N MET A 316 24.81 -8.48 -11.05
CA MET A 316 23.39 -8.18 -10.81
C MET A 316 22.47 -9.33 -11.22
N ALA A 317 22.91 -10.19 -12.14
CA ALA A 317 22.19 -11.39 -12.56
C ALA A 317 22.49 -12.61 -11.66
N GLY A 318 23.33 -12.47 -10.63
CA GLY A 318 23.74 -13.55 -9.74
C GLY A 318 24.66 -14.60 -10.37
N LYS A 319 25.26 -14.29 -11.53
CA LYS A 319 26.15 -15.23 -12.25
C LYS A 319 27.56 -15.29 -11.67
N ILE A 320 27.95 -14.23 -10.98
CA ILE A 320 29.26 -14.11 -10.34
C ILE A 320 29.06 -13.56 -8.93
N GLU A 321 29.90 -14.01 -8.01
CA GLU A 321 29.95 -13.52 -6.64
C GLU A 321 30.56 -12.11 -6.55
N ALA A 322 30.30 -11.41 -5.46
CA ALA A 322 30.78 -10.03 -5.24
C ALA A 322 32.31 -9.92 -5.35
N ARG A 323 33.03 -10.91 -4.82
CA ARG A 323 34.49 -11.01 -4.89
C ARG A 323 34.99 -11.11 -6.34
N GLU A 324 34.34 -11.93 -7.15
CA GLU A 324 34.69 -12.12 -8.56
C GLU A 324 34.33 -10.88 -9.39
N PHE A 325 33.20 -10.25 -9.09
CA PHE A 325 32.82 -8.96 -9.68
C PHE A 325 33.89 -7.89 -9.45
N LEU A 326 34.31 -7.68 -8.20
CA LEU A 326 35.33 -6.69 -7.84
C LEU A 326 36.70 -7.00 -8.46
N ARG A 327 37.11 -8.28 -8.50
CA ARG A 327 38.36 -8.69 -9.16
C ARG A 327 38.39 -8.37 -10.65
N ARG A 328 37.26 -8.50 -11.35
CA ARG A 328 37.18 -8.17 -12.78
C ARG A 328 37.33 -6.69 -13.08
N ILE A 329 37.01 -5.82 -12.12
CA ILE A 329 36.99 -4.36 -12.31
C ILE A 329 38.20 -3.66 -11.66
N ASP A 330 38.80 -4.24 -10.63
CA ASP A 330 40.01 -3.69 -9.99
C ASP A 330 41.29 -4.07 -10.74
N THR A 331 41.41 -3.63 -11.99
CA THR A 331 42.57 -3.91 -12.85
C THR A 331 43.87 -3.26 -12.37
N THR A 332 43.77 -2.30 -11.45
CA THR A 332 44.89 -1.56 -10.86
C THR A 332 45.22 -2.00 -9.44
N HIS A 333 44.52 -3.03 -8.94
CA HIS A 333 44.71 -3.62 -7.60
C HIS A 333 44.70 -2.57 -6.47
N GLU A 334 43.76 -1.64 -6.53
CA GLU A 334 43.59 -0.56 -5.55
C GLU A 334 42.77 -0.97 -4.32
N LEU A 335 42.02 -2.07 -4.41
CA LEU A 335 41.24 -2.57 -3.28
C LEU A 335 42.14 -3.41 -2.36
N THR A 336 42.15 -3.04 -1.08
CA THR A 336 42.86 -3.78 -0.02
C THR A 336 42.17 -5.10 0.35
N SER A 337 40.86 -5.20 0.12
CA SER A 337 40.08 -6.43 0.29
C SER A 337 38.96 -6.49 -0.74
N TYR A 338 38.57 -7.73 -1.06
CA TYR A 338 37.43 -8.05 -1.93
C TYR A 338 36.27 -8.69 -1.16
N ASP A 339 36.40 -8.78 0.17
CA ASP A 339 35.35 -9.29 1.03
C ASP A 339 34.33 -8.18 1.26
N THR A 340 33.14 -8.36 0.70
CA THR A 340 32.04 -7.40 0.78
C THR A 340 30.80 -8.10 1.27
N LEU A 341 30.07 -7.46 2.17
CA LEU A 341 28.77 -7.95 2.61
C LEU A 341 27.69 -7.31 1.73
N LYS A 342 26.80 -8.15 1.22
CA LYS A 342 25.50 -7.69 0.75
C LYS A 342 24.63 -7.65 2.00
N GLN A 343 23.99 -6.51 2.30
CA GLN A 343 22.97 -6.53 3.36
C GLN A 343 21.92 -7.58 2.98
N GLU A 344 21.66 -8.51 3.91
CA GLU A 344 20.61 -9.50 3.71
C GLU A 344 19.29 -8.77 3.45
N LEU A 345 18.58 -9.22 2.42
CA LEU A 345 17.23 -8.73 2.21
C LEU A 345 16.42 -9.11 3.45
N PRO A 346 15.58 -8.19 3.95
CA PRO A 346 14.66 -8.52 5.03
C PRO A 346 13.82 -9.76 4.64
N PRO A 347 13.31 -10.51 5.64
CA PRO A 347 12.54 -11.73 5.43
C PRO A 347 11.44 -11.53 4.37
N GLU A 348 11.03 -12.62 3.70
CA GLU A 348 10.00 -12.58 2.63
C GLU A 348 8.72 -11.85 3.06
N GLU A 349 8.40 -11.88 4.36
CA GLU A 349 7.34 -11.08 4.98
C GLU A 349 7.88 -10.21 6.12
N SER A 350 7.62 -8.90 6.03
CA SER A 350 7.95 -7.93 7.08
C SER A 350 7.11 -8.12 8.35
N ILE A 351 7.56 -7.56 9.48
CA ILE A 351 6.77 -7.55 10.73
C ILE A 351 5.41 -6.90 10.48
N TRP A 352 5.39 -5.82 9.71
CA TRP A 352 4.18 -5.17 9.23
C TRP A 352 3.22 -6.14 8.54
N GLN A 353 3.68 -6.86 7.52
CA GLN A 353 2.84 -7.81 6.78
C GLN A 353 2.32 -8.94 7.66
N LYS A 354 3.11 -9.40 8.64
CA LYS A 354 2.65 -10.39 9.62
C LYS A 354 1.51 -9.87 10.50
N ARG A 355 1.57 -8.59 10.92
CA ARG A 355 0.46 -7.96 11.66
C ARG A 355 -0.78 -7.82 10.81
N VAL A 356 -0.62 -7.36 9.57
CA VAL A 356 -1.71 -7.23 8.60
C VAL A 356 -2.35 -8.60 8.33
N ALA A 357 -1.56 -9.65 8.09
CA ALA A 357 -2.07 -11.00 7.89
C ALA A 357 -2.81 -11.57 9.11
N ALA A 358 -2.36 -11.22 10.32
CA ALA A 358 -2.98 -11.69 11.57
C ALA A 358 -4.33 -11.02 11.89
N ASP A 359 -4.56 -9.80 11.39
CA ASP A 359 -5.78 -9.04 11.66
C ASP A 359 -6.24 -8.29 10.39
N LEU A 360 -7.35 -8.74 9.80
CA LEU A 360 -7.94 -8.09 8.63
C LEU A 360 -8.39 -6.65 8.93
N ASP A 361 -8.73 -6.35 10.19
CA ASP A 361 -9.12 -5.04 10.69
C ASP A 361 -7.92 -4.22 11.21
N PHE A 362 -6.68 -4.66 10.95
CA PHE A 362 -5.45 -3.98 11.35
C PHE A 362 -5.46 -2.51 10.92
N ASP A 363 -5.63 -1.61 11.91
CA ASP A 363 -5.63 -0.16 11.74
C ASP A 363 -4.45 0.45 12.52
N PRO A 364 -3.41 0.92 11.82
CA PRO A 364 -2.23 1.49 12.45
C PRO A 364 -2.54 2.68 13.37
N GLU A 365 -3.57 3.48 13.07
CA GLU A 365 -3.93 4.64 13.88
C GLU A 365 -4.55 4.25 15.23
N ARG A 366 -5.11 3.03 15.36
CA ARG A 366 -5.75 2.54 16.59
C ARG A 366 -4.88 1.57 17.38
N GLN A 367 -4.04 0.80 16.68
CA GLN A 367 -3.33 -0.33 17.28
C GLN A 367 -1.93 0.02 17.78
N TYR A 368 -1.37 1.15 17.35
CA TYR A 368 -0.13 1.67 17.93
C TYR A 368 -0.46 2.67 19.04
N PRO A 369 0.14 2.54 20.23
CA PRO A 369 -0.03 3.53 21.27
C PRO A 369 0.57 4.87 20.82
N SER A 370 -0.02 5.98 21.25
CA SER A 370 0.50 7.33 20.97
C SER A 370 1.97 7.50 21.38
N SER A 371 2.37 6.82 22.47
CA SER A 371 3.75 6.74 22.93
C SER A 371 4.05 5.41 23.62
N LEU A 372 5.27 4.90 23.46
CA LEU A 372 5.79 3.72 24.15
C LEU A 372 7.18 4.01 24.75
N MET A 373 7.37 3.66 26.02
CA MET A 373 8.69 3.67 26.65
C MET A 373 9.28 2.26 26.63
N LEU A 374 10.47 2.13 26.05
CA LEU A 374 11.18 0.86 25.90
C LEU A 374 12.56 0.92 26.53
N LEU A 375 12.91 -0.11 27.30
CA LEU A 375 14.25 -0.34 27.82
C LEU A 375 14.81 -1.61 27.17
N ASP A 376 15.73 -1.45 26.22
CA ASP A 376 16.35 -2.58 25.52
C ASP A 376 17.53 -3.15 26.33
N LEU A 377 17.28 -4.23 27.05
CA LEU A 377 18.29 -4.96 27.82
C LEU A 377 19.03 -6.03 27.01
N SER A 378 18.69 -6.22 25.74
CA SER A 378 19.32 -7.23 24.88
C SER A 378 20.69 -6.82 24.35
N LYS A 379 20.98 -5.51 24.38
CA LYS A 379 22.29 -4.97 23.99
C LYS A 379 23.19 -4.89 25.23
N PRO A 380 24.43 -5.41 25.17
CA PRO A 380 25.38 -5.23 26.25
C PRO A 380 25.74 -3.73 26.33
N SER A 381 25.14 -3.04 27.29
CA SER A 381 25.40 -1.64 27.64
C SER A 381 25.54 -1.56 29.15
N ASP A 382 26.59 -0.88 29.62
CA ASP A 382 26.82 -0.66 31.05
C ASP A 382 25.81 0.34 31.67
N ASP A 383 25.05 1.08 30.84
CA ASP A 383 23.98 1.99 31.23
C ASP A 383 22.81 1.93 30.22
N PRO A 384 21.83 1.02 30.39
CA PRO A 384 20.67 0.96 29.51
C PRO A 384 19.72 2.13 29.79
N GLN A 385 19.42 2.92 28.75
CA GLN A 385 18.55 4.09 28.85
C GLN A 385 17.15 3.82 28.28
N TRP A 386 16.14 4.44 28.90
CA TRP A 386 14.78 4.45 28.40
C TRP A 386 14.70 5.22 27.08
N GLN A 387 14.09 4.58 26.08
CA GLN A 387 13.79 5.18 24.79
C GLN A 387 12.30 5.50 24.73
N TYR A 388 11.98 6.72 24.32
CA TYR A 388 10.61 7.16 24.07
C TYR A 388 10.35 7.02 22.57
N LEU A 389 9.36 6.22 22.20
CA LEU A 389 8.98 5.99 20.80
C LEU A 389 7.54 6.46 20.59
N THR A 390 7.34 7.29 19.57
CA THR A 390 6.02 7.70 19.09
C THR A 390 5.36 6.58 18.25
N ALA A 391 4.04 6.65 18.07
CA ALA A 391 3.32 5.76 17.15
C ALA A 391 3.96 5.68 15.76
N GLU A 392 4.35 6.82 15.19
CA GLU A 392 4.99 6.91 13.87
C GLU A 392 6.33 6.17 13.83
N GLU A 393 7.13 6.26 14.90
CA GLU A 393 8.41 5.55 14.99
C GLU A 393 8.22 4.05 15.15
N LEU A 394 7.20 3.60 15.88
CA LEU A 394 6.83 2.19 16.00
C LEU A 394 6.37 1.62 14.65
N ILE A 395 5.52 2.34 13.93
CA ILE A 395 5.08 1.97 12.58
C ILE A 395 6.29 1.88 11.65
N ARG A 396 7.16 2.89 11.66
CA ARG A 396 8.37 2.92 10.83
C ARG A 396 9.27 1.71 11.12
N LYS A 397 9.40 1.33 12.40
CA LYS A 397 10.19 0.18 12.83
C LYS A 397 9.58 -1.14 12.33
N ASP A 398 8.28 -1.34 12.47
CA ASP A 398 7.62 -2.56 11.99
C ASP A 398 7.59 -2.65 10.45
N GLN A 399 7.66 -1.51 9.78
CA GLN A 399 7.84 -1.39 8.33
C GLN A 399 9.32 -1.42 7.91
N GLU A 400 10.30 -1.64 8.80
CA GLU A 400 11.70 -1.70 8.39
C GLU A 400 11.90 -2.78 7.30
N GLY A 401 12.57 -2.38 6.21
CA GLY A 401 12.70 -3.22 5.03
C GLY A 401 11.49 -3.20 4.07
N HIS A 402 10.38 -2.61 4.48
CA HIS A 402 9.07 -2.59 3.82
C HIS A 402 8.47 -1.18 3.77
N GLN A 403 9.24 -0.22 3.25
CA GLN A 403 8.88 1.19 3.15
C GLN A 403 9.02 1.70 1.72
N SER A 404 8.22 2.73 1.41
CA SER A 404 8.31 3.45 0.16
C SER A 404 9.66 4.17 0.01
N LEU A 405 10.15 4.31 -1.23
CA LEU A 405 11.35 5.12 -1.47
C LEU A 405 11.10 6.59 -1.14
N LYS A 406 9.85 7.05 -1.13
CA LYS A 406 9.53 8.40 -0.68
C LYS A 406 9.84 8.50 0.82
N ASP A 407 9.33 7.61 1.66
CA ASP A 407 9.49 7.74 3.12
C ASP A 407 10.93 7.46 3.57
N GLN A 408 11.64 6.56 2.89
CA GLN A 408 13.06 6.30 3.16
C GLN A 408 13.99 7.49 2.87
N TYR A 409 13.63 8.35 1.92
CA TYR A 409 14.50 9.44 1.43
C TYR A 409 13.92 10.84 1.59
N SER A 410 12.68 10.96 2.07
CA SER A 410 12.10 12.24 2.47
C SER A 410 12.72 12.60 3.80
N LYS A 411 13.44 13.73 3.81
CA LYS A 411 14.03 14.30 5.02
C LYS A 411 13.02 15.17 5.74
#